data_AF-A0A4Q6BP57-F1
#
_entry.id   AF-A0A4Q6BP57-F1
#
_cell.length_a   1.000
_cell.length_b   1.000
_cell.length_c   1.000
_cell.angle_alpha   90.00
_cell.angle_beta   90.00
_cell.angle_gamma   90.00
#
_symmetry.space_group_name_H-M   'P 1'
#
loop_
_entity.id
_entity.type
_entity.pdbx_description
1 polymer ?
#
loop_
_entity_poly.entity_id
_entity_poly.type
_entity_poly.pdbx_seq_one_letter_code
_entity_poly.pdbx_strand_id
1 'polypeptide(L)'
;MPILRTLDEPGRVPVKIWTDDVEASALDQLRKLSSLPFIHDHVAVMPDVHAGIGSTVGTVIPTKKAIIPAAVGVDIGCGMMA
;
A
#
# COMPACT_ATOMS: atom_id res chain seq x y z
N MET A 1 7.35 8.33 13.40
CA MET A 1 7.49 6.87 13.52
C MET A 1 8.53 6.40 12.50
N PRO A 2 9.51 5.55 12.87
CA PRO A 2 10.51 5.04 11.94
C PRO A 2 9.92 3.94 11.03
N ILE A 3 10.57 3.70 9.89
CA ILE A 3 10.33 2.50 9.08
C ILE A 3 10.84 1.30 9.88
N LEU A 4 9.98 0.33 10.15
CA LEU A 4 10.34 -0.89 10.87
C LEU A 4 10.82 -1.99 9.92
N ARG A 5 10.23 -2.05 8.72
CA ARG A 5 10.53 -3.08 7.73
C ARG A 5 10.47 -2.52 6.31
N THR A 6 11.36 -3.00 5.45
CA THR A 6 11.32 -2.76 4.01
C THR A 6 11.19 -4.10 3.27
N LEU A 7 10.31 -4.17 2.27
CA LEU A 7 10.23 -5.29 1.32
C LEU A 7 10.81 -4.84 -0.02
N ASP A 8 11.90 -5.46 -0.44
CA ASP A 8 12.56 -5.14 -1.71
C ASP A 8 12.27 -6.18 -2.82
N GLU A 9 11.82 -7.39 -2.46
CA GLU A 9 11.55 -8.48 -3.41
C GLU A 9 10.14 -9.08 -3.18
N PRO A 10 9.41 -9.50 -4.24
CA PRO A 10 9.70 -9.43 -5.68
C PRO A 10 9.21 -8.12 -6.34
N GLY A 11 9.11 -7.03 -5.57
CA GLY A 11 8.56 -5.75 -6.02
C GLY A 11 9.45 -5.02 -7.04
N ARG A 12 8.85 -4.15 -7.87
CA ARG A 12 9.60 -3.22 -8.73
C ARG A 12 10.14 -2.04 -7.90
N VAL A 13 9.39 -1.65 -6.87
CA VAL A 13 9.74 -0.57 -5.94
C VAL A 13 9.72 -1.10 -4.50
N PRO A 14 10.51 -0.53 -3.58
CA PRO A 14 10.48 -0.93 -2.18
C PRO A 14 9.12 -0.62 -1.53
N VAL A 15 8.69 -1.50 -0.62
CA VAL A 15 7.56 -1.29 0.28
C VAL A 15 8.09 -0.96 1.67
N LYS A 16 7.83 0.27 2.14
CA LYS A 16 8.27 0.74 3.47
C LYS A 16 7.11 0.59 4.46
N ILE A 17 7.36 -0.12 5.56
CA ILE A 17 6.33 -0.52 6.53
C ILE A 17 6.66 0.06 7.91
N TRP A 18 5.66 0.70 8.53
CA TRP A 18 5.76 1.35 9.84
C TRP A 18 5.21 0.52 11.01
N THR A 19 4.94 -0.76 10.79
CA THR A 19 4.46 -1.71 11.79
C THR A 19 5.09 -3.09 11.56
N ASP A 20 5.20 -3.87 12.63
CA ASP A 20 5.55 -5.29 12.59
C ASP A 20 4.32 -6.20 12.48
N ASP A 21 3.13 -5.64 12.74
CA ASP A 21 1.85 -6.34 12.66
C ASP A 21 1.25 -6.17 11.26
N VAL A 22 1.51 -7.14 10.39
CA VAL A 22 0.96 -7.20 9.04
C VAL A 22 0.52 -8.62 8.75
N GLU A 23 -0.77 -8.81 8.48
CA GLU A 23 -1.31 -10.10 8.08
C GLU A 23 -0.75 -10.60 6.73
N ALA A 24 -0.72 -11.92 6.55
CA ALA A 24 -0.14 -12.54 5.36
C ALA A 24 -0.84 -12.10 4.05
N SER A 25 -2.16 -11.95 4.08
CA SER A 25 -2.97 -11.47 2.96
C SER A 25 -2.59 -10.06 2.53
N ALA A 26 -2.38 -9.16 3.49
CA ALA A 26 -1.92 -7.79 3.21
C ALA A 26 -0.51 -7.80 2.62
N LEU A 27 0.42 -8.61 3.14
CA LEU A 27 1.76 -8.74 2.58
C LEU A 27 1.72 -9.20 1.11
N ASP A 28 0.85 -10.14 0.76
CA ASP A 28 0.71 -10.61 -0.62
C ASP A 28 0.12 -9.55 -1.55
N GLN A 29 -0.84 -8.76 -1.07
CA GLN A 29 -1.36 -7.60 -1.80
C GLN A 29 -0.28 -6.54 -2.00
N LEU A 30 0.51 -6.23 -0.97
CA LEU A 30 1.62 -5.27 -1.04
C LEU A 30 2.68 -5.70 -2.06
N ARG A 31 3.06 -6.99 -2.07
CA ARG A 31 4.00 -7.54 -3.07
C ARG A 31 3.48 -7.36 -4.49
N LYS A 32 2.23 -7.74 -4.76
CA LYS A 32 1.59 -7.58 -6.08
C LYS A 32 1.45 -6.11 -6.48
N LEU A 33 1.12 -5.24 -5.53
CA LEU A 33 0.99 -3.82 -5.76
C LEU A 33 2.34 -3.20 -6.15
N SER A 34 3.40 -3.51 -5.40
CA SER A 34 4.75 -2.98 -5.62
C SER A 34 5.38 -3.43 -6.95
N SER A 35 4.86 -4.47 -7.59
CA SER A 35 5.34 -4.96 -8.89
C SER A 35 4.66 -4.28 -10.09
N LEU A 36 3.61 -3.47 -9.88
CA LEU A 36 2.92 -2.77 -10.95
C LEU A 36 3.86 -1.74 -11.63
N PRO A 37 3.85 -1.64 -12.98
CA PRO A 37 4.87 -0.92 -13.73
C PRO A 37 4.80 0.61 -13.58
N PHE A 38 3.66 1.13 -13.13
CA PHE A 38 3.38 2.55 -12.99
C PHE A 38 3.47 3.05 -11.55
N ILE A 39 3.83 2.20 -10.58
CA ILE A 39 4.16 2.66 -9.22
C ILE A 39 5.49 3.43 -9.28
N HIS A 40 5.54 4.53 -8.55
CA HIS A 40 6.65 5.45 -8.57
C HIS A 40 7.38 5.50 -7.22
N ASP A 41 8.71 5.37 -7.23
CA ASP A 41 9.58 5.51 -6.07
C ASP A 41 9.41 4.41 -4.99
N HIS A 42 8.32 4.41 -4.22
CA HIS A 42 8.06 3.41 -3.17
C HIS A 42 6.58 3.34 -2.77
N VAL A 43 6.15 2.23 -2.14
CA VAL A 43 4.85 2.13 -1.45
C VAL A 43 5.07 2.36 0.03
N ALA A 44 4.22 3.15 0.70
CA ALA A 44 4.26 3.33 2.15
C ALA A 44 3.08 2.66 2.83
N VAL A 45 3.34 1.98 3.94
CA VAL A 45 2.36 1.16 4.68
C VAL A 45 2.25 1.66 6.10
N MET A 46 1.04 2.07 6.48
CA MET A 46 0.71 2.63 7.78
C MET A 46 0.49 1.51 8.83
N PRO A 47 0.54 1.83 10.13
CA PRO A 47 0.40 0.82 11.17
C PRO A 47 -0.95 0.11 11.27
N ASP A 48 -2.01 0.67 10.69
CA ASP A 48 -3.37 0.13 10.64
C ASP A 48 -3.64 -0.74 9.39
N VAL A 49 -2.57 -1.15 8.69
CA VAL A 49 -2.66 -1.94 7.46
C VAL A 49 -3.40 -3.26 7.68
N HIS A 50 -4.29 -3.57 6.75
CA HIS A 50 -4.96 -4.87 6.64
C HIS A 50 -5.39 -5.09 5.18
N ALA A 51 -5.72 -6.33 4.82
CA ALA A 51 -6.18 -6.64 3.47
C ALA A 51 -7.51 -5.95 3.20
N GLY A 52 -7.59 -5.35 2.01
CA GLY A 52 -8.84 -4.84 1.46
C GLY A 52 -9.26 -5.63 0.22
N ILE A 53 -10.19 -5.07 -0.52
CA ILE A 53 -10.65 -5.61 -1.80
C ILE A 53 -9.86 -4.92 -2.92
N GLY A 54 -8.95 -5.65 -3.55
CA GLY A 54 -8.11 -5.16 -4.65
C GLY A 54 -6.81 -4.47 -4.19
N SER A 55 -6.84 -3.70 -3.11
CA SER A 55 -5.66 -3.11 -2.47
C SER A 55 -5.78 -3.16 -0.94
N THR A 56 -4.66 -3.01 -0.25
CA THR A 56 -4.59 -2.92 1.21
C THR A 56 -5.10 -1.57 1.72
N VAL A 57 -5.83 -1.59 2.83
CA VAL A 57 -6.16 -0.38 3.58
C VAL A 57 -4.91 0.11 4.31
N GLY A 58 -4.82 1.42 4.59
CA GLY A 58 -3.67 1.98 5.29
C GLY A 58 -2.40 2.06 4.43
N THR A 59 -2.52 2.33 3.13
CA THR A 59 -1.37 2.44 2.23
C THR A 59 -1.36 3.70 1.38
N VAL A 60 -0.16 4.16 1.04
CA VAL A 60 0.08 5.27 0.10
C VAL A 60 0.75 4.71 -1.15
N ILE A 61 0.12 4.97 -2.29
CA ILE A 61 0.44 4.34 -3.58
C ILE A 61 0.71 5.43 -4.62
N PRO A 62 1.95 5.93 -4.73
CA PRO A 62 2.30 6.91 -5.74
C PRO A 62 2.33 6.29 -7.14
N THR A 63 1.57 6.85 -8.08
CA THR A 63 1.52 6.40 -9.48
C THR A 63 2.00 7.48 -10.44
N LYS A 64 2.54 7.07 -11.59
CA LYS A 64 2.82 7.96 -12.73
C LYS A 64 1.94 7.59 -13.92
N LYS A 65 1.18 8.57 -14.43
CA LYS A 65 0.32 8.43 -15.63
C LYS A 65 -0.71 7.27 -15.55
N ALA A 66 -1.11 6.88 -14.34
CA ALA A 66 -2.07 5.81 -14.10
C ALA A 66 -2.92 6.11 -12.86
N ILE A 67 -4.16 5.61 -12.85
CA ILE A 67 -5.07 5.66 -11.71
C ILE A 67 -5.48 4.22 -11.39
N ILE A 68 -5.60 3.88 -10.10
CA ILE A 68 -6.06 2.58 -9.62
C ILE A 68 -7.36 2.79 -8.81
N PRO A 69 -8.55 2.68 -9.41
CA PRO A 69 -9.80 2.93 -8.69
C PRO A 69 -9.98 2.05 -7.44
N ALA A 70 -9.58 0.78 -7.52
CA ALA A 70 -9.66 -0.16 -6.40
C ALA A 70 -8.77 0.23 -5.20
N ALA A 71 -7.75 1.06 -5.40
CA ALA A 71 -6.90 1.57 -4.33
C ALA A 71 -7.49 2.78 -3.61
N VAL A 72 -8.48 3.47 -4.20
CA VAL A 72 -9.18 4.60 -3.57
C VAL A 72 -10.15 4.09 -2.51
N GLY A 73 -10.71 2.90 -2.72
CA GLY A 73 -11.75 2.32 -1.87
C GLY A 73 -13.14 2.44 -2.48
N VAL A 74 -14.08 1.65 -1.96
CA VAL A 74 -15.48 1.63 -2.43
C VAL A 74 -16.27 2.86 -1.98
N ASP A 75 -15.86 3.47 -0.87
CA ASP A 75 -16.48 4.67 -0.28
C ASP A 75 -15.61 5.90 -0.56
N ILE A 76 -15.71 6.42 -1.79
CA ILE A 76 -14.90 7.55 -2.26
C ILE A 76 -15.34 8.82 -1.53
N GLY A 77 -14.40 9.48 -0.88
CA GLY A 77 -14.67 10.66 -0.06
C GLY A 77 -14.88 10.34 1.43
N CYS A 78 -14.76 9.07 1.84
CA CYS A 78 -14.68 8.71 3.24
C CYS A 78 -13.54 9.47 3.93
N GLY A 79 -13.87 10.12 5.03
CA GLY A 79 -12.98 11.01 5.75
C GLY A 79 -13.70 11.70 6.90
N MET A 80 -12.95 12.49 7.64
CA MET A 80 -13.43 13.21 8.83
C MET A 80 -13.39 14.72 8.58
N MET A 81 -14.40 15.44 9.03
CA MET A 81 -14.33 16.90 9.19
C MET A 81 -14.12 17.19 10.68
N ALA A 82 -13.14 18.04 11.00
CA ALA A 82 -12.75 18.40 12.36
C ALA A 82 -13.17 19.82 12.71
#